data_AF-A0A160MJ53-F1
#
_entry.id   AF-A0A160MJ53-F1
#
_cell.length_a   1.000
_cell.length_b   1.000
_cell.length_c   1.000
_cell.angle_alpha   90.00
_cell.angle_beta   90.00
_cell.angle_gamma   90.00
#
_symmetry.space_group_name_H-M   'P 1'
#
loop_
_entity.id
_entity.type
_entity.pdbx_description
1 polymer ?
#
loop_
_entity_poly.entity_id
_entity_poly.type
_entity_poly.pdbx_seq_one_letter_code
_entity_poly.pdbx_strand_id
1 'polypeptide(L)'
;MKGIDDESADRKEWTELYRNTKYLKEQGLIMYVIPSYRYSDKRIARFLATHFYNVGMMRFSDDDYDDFRQCIFIGNKKTGKHKEFNQKLFDFLIQMESDEFVMENVTPVDRFVAANKKWSVPSGVEKLRTFYTKLANKSDFVEGIRNSKGFQAFKNRSKPRQLEIGGNPILPLNVGQLALLLASGAVNGEIGEGDNYHLVQGLELVKKIPNEEKKVHDNGSVTTITKIRTRREVSVKVITPQGKILKLV
;
A
#
# COMPACT_ATOMS: atom_id res chain seq x y z
N MET A 1 57.79 4.70 5.95
CA MET A 1 56.51 3.95 6.00
C MET A 1 56.17 3.61 4.56
N LYS A 2 56.44 2.36 4.13
CA LYS A 2 56.18 1.93 2.74
C LYS A 2 54.67 1.88 2.50
N GLY A 3 54.25 2.44 1.37
CA GLY A 3 52.85 2.63 0.98
C GLY A 3 52.01 1.37 1.13
N ILE A 4 50.83 1.57 1.71
CA ILE A 4 49.75 0.58 1.71
C ILE A 4 49.35 0.40 0.24
N ASP A 5 49.47 -0.84 -0.21
CA ASP A 5 49.07 -1.42 -1.49
C ASP A 5 47.98 -0.64 -2.26
N ASP A 6 48.40 0.14 -3.27
CA ASP A 6 47.59 1.07 -4.07
C ASP A 6 46.57 0.35 -4.99
N GLU A 7 46.77 -0.94 -5.30
CA GLU A 7 45.84 -1.72 -6.14
C GLU A 7 44.43 -1.83 -5.57
N SER A 8 44.29 -1.77 -4.23
CA SER A 8 42.99 -1.80 -3.56
C SER A 8 42.26 -0.45 -3.63
N ALA A 9 43.02 0.65 -3.72
CA ALA A 9 42.50 2.00 -3.86
C ALA A 9 41.95 2.22 -5.27
N ASP A 10 42.65 1.78 -6.33
CA ASP A 10 42.21 1.82 -7.75
C ASP A 10 40.79 1.30 -7.95
N ARG A 11 40.42 0.27 -7.21
CA ARG A 11 39.07 -0.29 -7.26
C ARG A 11 38.04 0.66 -6.66
N LYS A 12 38.38 1.48 -5.66
CA LYS A 12 37.46 2.33 -4.93
C LYS A 12 37.03 3.55 -5.74
N GLU A 13 37.93 4.31 -6.37
CA GLU A 13 37.53 5.50 -7.16
C GLU A 13 36.57 5.09 -8.29
N TRP A 14 36.94 4.08 -9.07
CA TRP A 14 36.07 3.53 -10.10
C TRP A 14 34.74 3.02 -9.54
N THR A 15 34.78 2.23 -8.46
CA THR A 15 33.56 1.64 -7.89
C THR A 15 32.62 2.72 -7.37
N GLU A 16 33.14 3.75 -6.72
CA GLU A 16 32.36 4.89 -6.25
C GLU A 16 31.77 5.68 -7.41
N LEU A 17 32.56 6.03 -8.44
CA LEU A 17 32.05 6.71 -9.63
C LEU A 17 30.92 5.92 -10.29
N TYR A 18 31.15 4.63 -10.53
CA TYR A 18 30.18 3.77 -11.20
C TYR A 18 28.92 3.56 -10.35
N ARG A 19 29.05 3.33 -9.04
CA ARG A 19 27.93 3.14 -8.12
C ARG A 19 27.10 4.40 -7.98
N ASN A 20 27.72 5.54 -7.70
CA ASN A 20 27.01 6.80 -7.45
C ASN A 20 26.33 7.33 -8.72
N THR A 21 26.90 7.10 -9.91
CA THR A 21 26.28 7.47 -11.18
C THR A 21 24.94 6.76 -11.42
N LYS A 22 24.68 5.60 -10.80
CA LYS A 22 23.37 4.91 -10.89
C LYS A 22 22.25 5.67 -10.19
N TYR A 23 22.57 6.36 -9.10
CA TYR A 23 21.61 7.14 -8.31
C TYR A 23 21.47 8.58 -8.82
N LEU A 24 22.40 9.04 -9.66
CA LEU A 24 22.33 10.35 -10.27
C LEU A 24 21.18 10.43 -11.30
N LYS A 25 20.27 11.38 -11.10
CA LYS A 25 19.19 11.69 -12.05
C LYS A 25 19.77 12.05 -13.43
N GLU A 26 19.04 11.76 -14.50
CA GLU A 26 19.38 12.32 -15.82
C GLU A 26 19.44 13.85 -15.75
N GLN A 27 20.41 14.44 -16.46
CA GLN A 27 20.78 15.86 -16.38
C GLN A 27 21.26 16.31 -14.99
N GLY A 28 21.31 15.40 -14.01
CA GLY A 28 21.83 15.66 -12.67
C GLY A 28 23.30 16.03 -12.70
N LEU A 29 23.71 16.88 -11.77
CA LEU A 29 25.08 17.35 -11.62
C LEU A 29 25.87 16.39 -10.71
N ILE A 30 27.07 16.00 -11.13
CA ILE A 30 28.05 15.36 -10.26
C ILE A 30 29.21 16.31 -10.01
N MET A 31 29.75 16.27 -8.80
CA MET A 31 31.10 16.72 -8.49
C MET A 31 31.87 15.50 -8.01
N TYR A 32 32.98 15.21 -8.67
CA TYR A 32 33.79 14.04 -8.42
C TYR A 32 35.21 14.51 -8.17
N VAL A 33 35.72 14.24 -6.97
CA VAL A 33 37.00 14.77 -6.47
C VAL A 33 37.93 13.61 -6.20
N ILE A 34 39.03 13.54 -6.95
CA ILE A 34 40.08 12.52 -6.81
C ILE A 34 41.43 13.17 -7.17
N PRO A 35 42.57 12.54 -6.81
CA PRO A 35 43.86 12.99 -7.28
C PRO A 35 43.93 13.07 -8.82
N SER A 36 44.65 14.05 -9.35
CA SER A 36 44.77 14.38 -10.78
C SER A 36 45.12 13.16 -11.63
N TYR A 37 46.17 12.43 -11.24
CA TYR A 37 46.65 11.24 -11.93
C TYR A 37 45.62 10.12 -12.02
N ARG A 38 44.63 10.06 -11.10
CA ARG A 38 43.57 9.05 -11.13
C ARG A 38 42.57 9.28 -12.26
N TYR A 39 42.48 10.49 -12.81
CA TYR A 39 41.65 10.76 -13.98
C TYR A 39 42.19 10.15 -15.27
N SER A 40 43.51 9.85 -15.35
CA SER A 40 44.13 9.24 -16.53
C SER A 40 43.86 7.74 -16.64
N ASP A 41 43.30 7.11 -15.59
CA ASP A 41 42.83 5.73 -15.68
C ASP A 41 41.82 5.60 -16.83
N LYS A 42 42.14 4.72 -17.78
CA LYS A 42 41.36 4.57 -19.03
C LYS A 42 39.90 4.23 -18.78
N ARG A 43 39.59 3.55 -17.67
CA ARG A 43 38.22 3.15 -17.32
C ARG A 43 37.44 4.36 -16.80
N ILE A 44 38.03 5.14 -15.90
CA ILE A 44 37.47 6.40 -15.38
C ILE A 44 37.32 7.41 -16.51
N ALA A 45 38.40 7.71 -17.25
CA ALA A 45 38.41 8.68 -18.35
C ALA A 45 37.33 8.38 -19.39
N ARG A 46 37.26 7.13 -19.86
CA ARG A 46 36.27 6.71 -20.86
C ARG A 46 34.85 6.81 -20.32
N PHE A 47 34.63 6.47 -19.05
CA PHE A 47 33.31 6.58 -18.43
C PHE A 47 32.86 8.03 -18.34
N LEU A 48 33.71 8.93 -17.84
CA LEU A 48 33.42 10.35 -17.74
C LEU A 48 33.12 10.97 -19.11
N ALA A 49 33.97 10.69 -20.12
CA ALA A 49 33.79 11.16 -21.50
C ALA A 49 32.52 10.65 -22.17
N THR A 50 32.08 9.44 -21.83
CA THR A 50 30.83 8.85 -22.35
C THR A 50 29.60 9.38 -21.64
N HIS A 51 29.64 9.56 -20.31
CA HIS A 51 28.43 9.69 -19.49
C HIS A 51 28.03 11.13 -19.15
N PHE A 52 28.93 12.09 -19.31
CA PHE A 52 28.72 13.46 -18.85
C PHE A 52 28.86 14.50 -19.97
N TYR A 53 28.20 15.63 -19.80
CA TYR A 53 28.27 16.83 -20.65
C TYR A 53 28.33 18.08 -19.77
N ASN A 54 28.53 19.25 -20.37
CA ASN A 54 28.70 20.52 -19.65
C ASN A 54 29.79 20.40 -18.56
N VAL A 55 30.93 19.86 -18.96
CA VAL A 55 32.00 19.47 -18.05
C VAL A 55 32.88 20.67 -17.70
N GLY A 56 33.32 20.72 -16.45
CA GLY A 56 34.45 21.52 -15.98
C GLY A 56 35.46 20.61 -15.29
N MET A 57 36.74 20.91 -15.50
CA MET A 57 37.84 20.38 -14.69
C MET A 57 38.50 21.55 -13.99
N MET A 58 38.75 21.39 -12.70
CA MET A 58 39.47 22.37 -11.89
C MET A 58 40.39 21.63 -10.93
N ARG A 59 41.47 22.28 -10.52
CA ARG A 59 42.38 21.77 -9.49
C ARG A 59 42.17 22.56 -8.21
N PHE A 60 42.58 21.99 -7.09
CA PHE A 60 42.63 22.74 -5.84
C PHE A 60 43.58 23.95 -5.95
N SER A 61 43.44 24.88 -5.02
CA SER A 61 44.28 26.08 -4.87
C SER A 61 45.76 25.70 -4.92
N ASP A 62 46.63 26.60 -5.39
CA ASP A 62 48.07 26.36 -5.39
C ASP A 62 48.60 25.99 -3.98
N ASP A 63 48.01 26.56 -2.93
CA ASP A 63 48.34 26.28 -1.53
C ASP A 63 47.95 24.87 -1.05
N ASP A 64 46.92 24.26 -1.66
CA ASP A 64 46.33 22.98 -1.22
C ASP A 64 46.63 21.82 -2.19
N TYR A 65 47.05 22.13 -3.43
CA TYR A 65 47.19 21.13 -4.49
C TYR A 65 48.32 20.15 -4.18
N ASP A 66 49.46 20.60 -3.67
CA ASP A 66 50.65 19.75 -3.52
C ASP A 66 50.45 18.60 -2.49
N ASP A 67 49.57 18.78 -1.50
CA ASP A 67 49.32 17.80 -0.44
C ASP A 67 48.64 16.53 -0.95
N PHE A 68 47.63 16.68 -1.81
CA PHE A 68 46.76 15.58 -2.26
C PHE A 68 46.58 15.48 -3.78
N ARG A 69 47.13 16.44 -4.52
CA ARG A 69 47.01 16.60 -5.97
C ARG A 69 45.57 16.56 -6.47
N GLN A 70 44.63 17.04 -5.66
CA GLN A 70 43.21 16.85 -5.93
C GLN A 70 42.72 17.74 -7.07
N CYS A 71 41.96 17.13 -7.96
CA CYS A 71 41.19 17.81 -8.98
C CYS A 71 39.70 17.50 -8.81
N ILE A 72 38.87 18.42 -9.28
CA ILE A 72 37.42 18.36 -9.22
C ILE A 72 36.91 18.30 -10.66
N PHE A 73 36.27 17.18 -10.98
CA PHE A 73 35.44 17.04 -12.16
C PHE A 73 34.01 17.44 -11.80
N ILE A 74 33.42 18.33 -12.59
CA ILE A 74 32.01 18.71 -12.47
C ILE A 74 31.31 18.53 -13.82
N GLY A 75 30.12 17.95 -13.83
CA GLY A 75 29.40 17.74 -15.09
C GLY A 75 27.98 17.22 -14.93
N ASN A 76 27.15 17.44 -15.94
CA ASN A 76 25.77 16.94 -15.98
C ASN A 76 25.71 15.55 -16.62
N LYS A 77 24.92 14.63 -16.07
CA LYS A 77 24.72 13.28 -16.61
C LYS A 77 23.92 13.33 -17.91
N LYS A 78 24.47 12.79 -19.00
CA LYS A 78 23.76 12.65 -20.29
C LYS A 78 22.50 11.80 -20.16
N THR A 79 21.47 12.19 -20.89
CA THR A 79 20.18 11.49 -21.03
C THR A 79 20.26 10.39 -22.09
N GLY A 80 19.45 9.34 -21.94
CA GLY A 80 19.25 8.33 -22.98
C GLY A 80 20.25 7.17 -22.99
N LYS A 81 19.96 6.17 -23.82
CA LYS A 81 20.73 4.91 -23.91
C LYS A 81 21.98 5.04 -24.78
N HIS A 82 21.90 5.79 -25.87
CA HIS A 82 23.03 6.06 -26.76
C HIS A 82 23.67 7.38 -26.36
N LYS A 83 24.93 7.33 -25.94
CA LYS A 83 25.68 8.51 -25.52
C LYS A 83 26.86 8.69 -26.44
N GLU A 84 26.97 9.88 -27.02
CA GLU A 84 28.12 10.25 -27.83
C GLU A 84 29.37 10.31 -26.96
N PHE A 85 30.45 9.69 -27.42
CA PHE A 85 31.74 9.71 -26.73
C PHE A 85 32.45 11.04 -26.99
N ASN A 86 32.84 11.75 -25.92
CA ASN A 86 33.60 12.98 -26.06
C ASN A 86 35.11 12.70 -26.12
N GLN A 87 35.65 12.55 -27.33
CA GLN A 87 37.07 12.27 -27.56
C GLN A 87 37.98 13.35 -26.94
N LYS A 88 37.64 14.64 -27.10
CA LYS A 88 38.45 15.75 -26.56
C LYS A 88 38.58 15.69 -25.04
N LEU A 89 37.48 15.38 -24.35
CA LEU A 89 37.50 15.22 -22.90
C LEU A 89 38.32 13.98 -22.50
N PHE A 90 38.19 12.87 -23.23
CA PHE A 90 39.00 11.70 -22.97
C PHE A 90 40.50 12.01 -23.09
N ASP A 91 40.92 12.60 -24.20
CA ASP A 91 42.33 12.93 -24.45
C ASP A 91 42.89 13.89 -23.39
N PHE A 92 42.08 14.85 -22.95
CA PHE A 92 42.43 15.75 -21.84
C PHE A 92 42.62 14.99 -20.53
N LEU A 93 41.71 14.08 -20.18
CA LEU A 93 41.81 13.31 -18.92
C LEU A 93 43.01 12.37 -18.91
N ILE A 94 43.40 11.81 -20.05
CA ILE A 94 44.61 10.99 -20.17
C ILE A 94 45.88 11.78 -19.83
N GLN A 95 45.91 13.08 -20.13
CA GLN A 95 47.07 13.94 -19.84
C GLN A 95 47.18 14.35 -18.36
N MET A 96 46.13 14.11 -17.55
CA MET A 96 46.11 14.45 -16.11
C MET A 96 47.08 13.63 -15.25
N GLU A 97 47.81 12.68 -15.83
CA GLU A 97 48.90 11.96 -15.15
C GLU A 97 50.13 12.86 -14.90
N SER A 98 50.37 13.86 -15.75
CA SER A 98 51.47 14.81 -15.60
C SER A 98 51.03 16.00 -14.74
N ASP A 99 51.78 16.25 -13.66
CA ASP A 99 51.53 17.41 -12.81
C ASP A 99 51.84 18.72 -13.54
N GLU A 100 52.84 18.75 -14.44
CA GLU A 100 53.11 19.90 -15.28
C GLU A 100 51.89 20.25 -16.16
N PHE A 101 51.29 19.23 -16.79
CA PHE A 101 50.07 19.42 -17.56
C PHE A 101 48.94 19.98 -16.71
N VAL A 102 48.75 19.46 -15.49
CA VAL A 102 47.70 19.91 -14.58
C VAL A 102 47.91 21.35 -14.16
N MET A 103 49.13 21.73 -13.80
CA MET A 103 49.46 23.09 -13.37
C MET A 103 49.27 24.12 -14.49
N GLU A 104 49.60 23.76 -15.73
CA GLU A 104 49.48 24.64 -16.89
C GLU A 104 48.05 24.73 -17.44
N ASN A 105 47.32 23.60 -17.50
CA ASN A 105 46.08 23.48 -18.27
C ASN A 105 44.81 23.36 -17.42
N VAL A 106 44.93 23.11 -16.12
CA VAL A 106 43.77 22.97 -15.22
C VAL A 106 43.69 24.22 -14.33
N THR A 107 42.56 24.93 -14.43
CA THR A 107 42.35 26.17 -13.67
C THR A 107 42.11 25.86 -12.18
N PRO A 108 42.76 26.60 -11.26
CA PRO A 108 42.44 26.58 -9.83
C PRO A 108 40.97 26.88 -9.51
N VAL A 109 40.45 26.24 -8.46
CA VAL A 109 39.04 26.35 -8.05
C VAL A 109 38.63 27.78 -7.65
N ASP A 110 39.51 28.53 -6.97
CA ASP A 110 39.30 29.92 -6.57
C ASP A 110 39.06 30.85 -7.77
N ARG A 111 39.87 30.70 -8.83
CA ARG A 111 39.67 31.44 -10.10
C ARG A 111 38.37 31.05 -10.78
N PHE A 112 38.01 29.77 -10.71
CA PHE A 112 36.78 29.28 -11.27
C PHE A 112 35.54 29.86 -10.56
N VAL A 113 35.58 29.95 -9.24
CA VAL A 113 34.53 30.58 -8.42
C VAL A 113 34.42 32.08 -8.76
N ALA A 114 35.55 32.77 -8.92
CA ALA A 114 35.57 34.17 -9.32
C ALA A 114 34.92 34.42 -10.71
N ALA A 115 35.03 33.45 -11.63
CA ALA A 115 34.39 33.51 -12.95
C ALA A 115 32.85 33.34 -12.90
N ASN A 116 32.27 33.03 -11.74
CA ASN A 116 30.82 32.91 -11.49
C ASN A 116 30.08 32.01 -12.49
N LYS A 117 30.75 30.94 -12.97
CA LYS A 117 30.13 29.96 -13.86
C LYS A 117 29.14 29.09 -13.06
N LYS A 118 27.92 28.98 -13.58
CA LYS A 118 26.81 28.28 -12.92
C LYS A 118 26.44 27.00 -13.66
N TRP A 119 26.14 25.96 -12.90
CA TRP A 119 25.51 24.74 -13.42
C TRP A 119 24.06 24.67 -12.99
N SER A 120 23.21 24.19 -13.89
CA SER A 120 21.82 23.89 -13.56
C SER A 120 21.74 22.53 -12.88
N VAL A 121 21.03 22.48 -11.75
CA VAL A 121 20.68 21.25 -11.04
C VAL A 121 19.20 20.99 -11.31
N PRO A 122 18.82 19.84 -11.89
CA PRO A 122 17.43 19.57 -12.19
C PRO A 122 16.63 19.41 -10.89
N SER A 123 15.38 19.89 -10.89
CA SER A 123 14.50 19.77 -9.72
C SER A 123 14.35 18.32 -9.25
N GLY A 124 14.42 18.13 -7.92
CA GLY A 124 14.20 16.83 -7.29
C GLY A 124 12.77 16.33 -7.47
N VAL A 125 12.55 15.04 -7.16
CA VAL A 125 11.20 14.50 -7.06
C VAL A 125 10.62 14.95 -5.71
N GLU A 126 9.70 15.92 -5.71
CA GLU A 126 9.12 16.47 -4.48
C GLU A 126 8.21 15.49 -3.73
N LYS A 127 7.61 14.54 -4.46
CA LYS A 127 6.72 13.51 -3.89
C LYS A 127 7.35 12.13 -4.05
N LEU A 128 7.86 11.60 -2.94
CA LEU A 128 8.28 10.20 -2.84
C LEU A 128 7.09 9.30 -3.17
N ARG A 129 7.16 8.57 -4.29
CA ARG A 129 6.18 7.52 -4.60
C ARG A 129 6.47 6.35 -3.66
N THR A 130 5.47 5.97 -2.86
CA THR A 130 5.53 4.73 -2.11
C THR A 130 5.69 3.56 -3.08
N PHE A 131 6.78 2.83 -2.98
CA PHE A 131 7.00 1.60 -3.73
C PHE A 131 6.96 0.43 -2.75
N TYR A 132 6.40 -0.69 -3.18
CA TYR A 132 6.42 -1.94 -2.43
C TYR A 132 7.45 -2.86 -3.07
N THR A 133 8.31 -3.49 -2.26
CA THR A 133 9.37 -4.39 -2.73
C THR A 133 8.85 -5.60 -3.50
N LYS A 134 7.57 -5.95 -3.33
CA LYS A 134 6.87 -6.97 -4.14
C LYS A 134 5.84 -6.31 -5.04
N LEU A 135 6.06 -6.43 -6.35
CA LEU A 135 5.04 -6.28 -7.38
C LEU A 135 4.12 -7.51 -7.34
N ALA A 136 3.36 -7.68 -6.27
CA ALA A 136 2.37 -8.75 -6.23
C ALA A 136 1.12 -8.23 -6.94
N ASN A 137 0.70 -8.89 -8.03
CA ASN A 137 -0.46 -8.46 -8.77
C ASN A 137 -1.70 -8.72 -7.91
N LYS A 138 -2.62 -7.74 -7.83
CA LYS A 138 -3.83 -7.88 -7.02
C LYS A 138 -4.63 -9.13 -7.41
N SER A 139 -4.59 -9.52 -8.69
CA SER A 139 -5.21 -10.74 -9.22
C SER A 139 -4.76 -12.00 -8.48
N ASP A 140 -3.49 -12.08 -8.08
CA ASP A 140 -2.87 -13.29 -7.54
C ASP A 140 -3.43 -13.62 -6.15
N PHE A 141 -3.94 -12.62 -5.43
CA PHE A 141 -4.55 -12.78 -4.12
C PHE A 141 -6.06 -13.04 -4.17
N VAL A 142 -6.73 -12.72 -5.28
CA VAL A 142 -8.19 -12.85 -5.38
C VAL A 142 -8.61 -14.30 -5.18
N GLU A 143 -7.91 -15.24 -5.83
CA GLU A 143 -8.21 -16.65 -5.71
C GLU A 143 -7.89 -17.20 -4.32
N GLY A 144 -6.74 -16.80 -3.75
CA GLY A 144 -6.36 -17.16 -2.39
C GLY A 144 -7.35 -16.68 -1.33
N ILE A 145 -7.86 -15.45 -1.46
CA ILE A 145 -8.87 -14.90 -0.54
C ILE A 145 -10.21 -15.63 -0.73
N ARG A 146 -10.66 -15.84 -1.97
CA ARG A 146 -11.92 -16.55 -2.26
C ARG A 146 -11.92 -17.97 -1.69
N ASN A 147 -10.79 -18.66 -1.77
CA ASN A 147 -10.65 -20.03 -1.27
C ASN A 147 -10.25 -20.12 0.21
N SER A 148 -10.01 -18.97 0.87
CA SER A 148 -9.63 -18.96 2.28
C SER A 148 -10.78 -19.42 3.18
N LYS A 149 -10.46 -20.25 4.17
CA LYS A 149 -11.42 -20.73 5.18
C LYS A 149 -12.10 -19.56 5.92
N GLY A 150 -11.34 -18.50 6.21
CA GLY A 150 -11.85 -17.30 6.88
C GLY A 150 -12.91 -16.57 6.06
N PHE A 151 -12.66 -16.38 4.76
CA PHE A 151 -13.61 -15.72 3.86
C PHE A 151 -14.87 -16.57 3.62
N GLN A 152 -14.73 -17.90 3.51
CA GLN A 152 -15.89 -18.81 3.44
C GLN A 152 -16.72 -18.77 4.73
N ALA A 153 -16.07 -18.75 5.90
CA ALA A 153 -16.76 -18.62 7.18
C ALA A 153 -17.46 -17.25 7.33
N PHE A 154 -16.88 -16.17 6.79
CA PHE A 154 -17.53 -14.87 6.70
C PHE A 154 -18.77 -14.94 5.81
N LYS A 155 -18.65 -15.47 4.59
CA LYS A 155 -19.75 -15.62 3.63
C LYS A 155 -20.91 -16.42 4.21
N ASN A 156 -20.62 -17.51 4.93
CA ASN A 156 -21.67 -18.32 5.55
C ASN A 156 -22.35 -17.62 6.73
N ARG A 157 -21.62 -16.80 7.50
CA ARG A 157 -22.20 -15.97 8.57
C ARG A 157 -23.04 -14.81 8.04
N SER A 158 -22.69 -14.28 6.87
CA SER A 158 -23.41 -13.15 6.25
C SER A 158 -24.55 -13.57 5.33
N LYS A 159 -24.71 -14.87 5.03
CA LYS A 159 -25.87 -15.35 4.26
C LYS A 159 -27.15 -15.13 5.07
N PRO A 160 -28.18 -14.50 4.49
CA PRO A 160 -29.50 -14.44 5.11
C PRO A 160 -29.97 -15.86 5.42
N ARG A 161 -30.34 -16.12 6.69
CA ARG A 161 -30.94 -17.41 7.07
C ARG A 161 -32.35 -17.44 6.48
N GLN A 162 -32.54 -18.17 5.40
CA GLN A 162 -33.87 -18.51 4.90
C GLN A 162 -34.37 -19.72 5.70
N LEU A 163 -35.65 -19.67 6.10
CA LEU A 163 -36.33 -20.85 6.62
C LEU A 163 -36.56 -21.80 5.44
N GLU A 164 -35.84 -22.92 5.43
CA GLU A 164 -36.16 -24.03 4.53
C GLU A 164 -37.37 -24.77 5.12
N ILE A 165 -38.51 -24.64 4.45
CA ILE A 165 -39.76 -25.28 4.83
C ILE A 165 -39.89 -26.56 3.99
N GLY A 166 -39.86 -27.72 4.64
CA GLY A 166 -40.02 -29.02 3.98
C GLY A 166 -39.35 -30.17 4.73
N GLY A 167 -39.62 -31.39 4.27
CA GLY A 167 -39.08 -32.64 4.82
C GLY A 167 -40.15 -33.52 5.48
N ASN A 168 -39.92 -34.84 5.47
CA ASN A 168 -40.70 -35.80 6.24
C ASN A 168 -40.00 -36.00 7.59
N PRO A 169 -40.47 -35.38 8.68
CA PRO A 169 -39.83 -35.58 9.98
C PRO A 169 -39.87 -37.06 10.33
N ILE A 170 -38.76 -37.58 10.84
CA ILE A 170 -38.60 -39.01 11.19
C ILE A 170 -39.58 -39.42 12.32
N LEU A 171 -40.08 -38.44 13.08
CA LEU A 171 -41.07 -38.61 14.14
C LEU A 171 -42.27 -37.70 13.90
N PRO A 172 -43.49 -38.14 14.27
CA PRO A 172 -44.66 -37.27 14.29
C PRO A 172 -44.41 -36.04 15.16
N LEU A 173 -44.72 -34.86 14.64
CA LEU A 173 -44.63 -33.62 15.40
C LEU A 173 -45.67 -33.63 16.51
N ASN A 174 -45.24 -33.30 17.73
CA ASN A 174 -46.19 -33.10 18.82
C ASN A 174 -46.93 -31.76 18.66
N VAL A 175 -48.04 -31.59 19.38
CA VAL A 175 -48.91 -30.40 19.28
C VAL A 175 -48.14 -29.10 19.57
N GLY A 176 -47.21 -29.11 20.53
CA GLY A 176 -46.39 -27.93 20.87
C GLY A 176 -45.41 -27.54 19.77
N GLN A 177 -44.77 -28.53 19.13
CA GLN A 177 -43.87 -28.32 17.99
C GLN A 177 -44.64 -27.80 16.78
N LEU A 178 -45.84 -28.33 16.52
CA LEU A 178 -46.71 -27.85 15.45
C LEU A 178 -47.14 -26.39 15.68
N ALA A 179 -47.51 -26.04 16.91
CA ALA A 179 -47.86 -24.66 17.28
C ALA A 179 -46.68 -23.69 17.09
N LEU A 180 -45.45 -24.12 17.41
CA LEU A 180 -44.24 -23.30 17.21
C LEU A 180 -43.92 -23.09 15.73
N LEU A 181 -44.08 -24.12 14.91
CA LEU A 181 -43.89 -24.05 13.45
C LEU A 181 -44.95 -23.18 12.78
N LEU A 182 -46.18 -23.22 13.25
CA LEU A 182 -47.23 -22.30 12.81
C LEU A 182 -46.88 -20.86 13.21
N ALA A 183 -46.51 -20.62 14.47
CA ALA A 183 -46.11 -19.30 14.96
C ALA A 183 -44.93 -18.68 14.19
N SER A 184 -43.97 -19.51 13.75
CA SER A 184 -42.81 -19.07 12.98
C SER A 184 -43.11 -18.88 11.49
N GLY A 185 -44.34 -19.19 11.05
CA GLY A 185 -44.76 -19.14 9.65
C GLY A 185 -44.22 -20.28 8.80
N ALA A 186 -43.64 -21.32 9.43
CA ALA A 186 -43.03 -22.45 8.75
C ALA A 186 -44.04 -23.46 8.20
N VAL A 187 -45.29 -23.47 8.69
CA VAL A 187 -46.34 -24.44 8.28
C VAL A 187 -47.64 -23.73 7.91
N ASN A 188 -47.54 -22.56 7.28
CA ASN A 188 -48.72 -21.87 6.74
C ASN A 188 -49.20 -22.59 5.47
N GLY A 189 -50.51 -22.81 5.34
CA GLY A 189 -51.09 -23.42 4.15
C GLY A 189 -52.12 -24.50 4.46
N GLU A 190 -52.16 -25.53 3.62
CA GLU A 190 -53.13 -26.63 3.64
C GLU A 190 -52.66 -27.74 4.58
N ILE A 191 -53.51 -28.17 5.51
CA ILE A 191 -53.22 -29.24 6.47
C ILE A 191 -54.38 -30.24 6.47
N GLY A 192 -54.05 -31.53 6.43
CA GLY A 192 -55.03 -32.63 6.49
C GLY A 192 -55.66 -32.96 5.15
N GLU A 193 -56.57 -33.94 5.17
CA GLU A 193 -57.28 -34.46 3.99
C GLU A 193 -58.77 -34.68 4.33
N GLY A 194 -59.64 -34.57 3.31
CA GLY A 194 -61.09 -34.82 3.46
C GLY A 194 -61.76 -33.88 4.47
N ASP A 195 -62.49 -34.45 5.42
CA ASP A 195 -63.21 -33.69 6.45
C ASP A 195 -62.29 -32.98 7.46
N ASN A 196 -61.01 -33.37 7.53
CA ASN A 196 -59.98 -32.75 8.37
C ASN A 196 -59.10 -31.76 7.59
N TYR A 197 -59.50 -31.39 6.37
CA TYR A 197 -58.76 -30.42 5.54
C TYR A 197 -58.96 -29.00 6.06
N HIS A 198 -57.88 -28.33 6.43
CA HIS A 198 -57.90 -27.00 7.02
C HIS A 198 -56.86 -26.10 6.37
N LEU A 199 -57.24 -24.84 6.09
CA LEU A 199 -56.26 -23.80 5.76
C LEU A 199 -55.84 -23.12 7.04
N VAL A 200 -54.55 -23.12 7.33
CA VAL A 200 -54.00 -22.61 8.58
C VAL A 200 -52.98 -21.51 8.32
N GLN A 201 -53.10 -20.42 9.07
CA GLN A 201 -52.13 -19.34 9.09
C GLN A 201 -51.77 -18.99 10.54
N GLY A 202 -50.52 -19.24 10.91
CA GLY A 202 -49.97 -18.77 12.18
C GLY A 202 -49.57 -17.30 12.10
N LEU A 203 -49.82 -16.58 13.18
CA LEU A 203 -49.60 -15.14 13.31
C LEU A 203 -48.95 -14.86 14.68
N GLU A 204 -47.90 -14.06 14.69
CA GLU A 204 -47.38 -13.47 15.92
C GLU A 204 -48.20 -12.22 16.26
N LEU A 205 -48.89 -12.24 17.41
CA LEU A 205 -49.56 -11.08 17.98
C LEU A 205 -48.60 -10.36 18.92
N VAL A 206 -48.06 -9.24 18.46
CA VAL A 206 -47.22 -8.36 19.26
C VAL A 206 -48.09 -7.30 19.94
N LYS A 207 -48.26 -7.39 21.25
CA LYS A 207 -48.98 -6.41 22.07
C LYS A 207 -47.99 -5.61 22.91
N LYS A 208 -48.15 -4.30 22.95
CA LYS A 208 -47.43 -3.42 23.89
C LYS A 208 -48.29 -3.24 25.13
N ILE A 209 -47.81 -3.70 26.27
CA ILE A 209 -48.49 -3.53 27.56
C ILE A 209 -47.77 -2.40 28.29
N PRO A 210 -48.41 -1.23 28.45
CA PRO A 210 -47.88 -0.18 29.31
C PRO A 210 -48.04 -0.63 30.76
N ASN A 211 -46.96 -0.53 31.54
CA ASN A 211 -47.00 -0.70 32.98
C ASN A 211 -46.48 0.59 33.62
N GLU A 212 -47.23 1.15 34.56
CA GLU A 212 -46.87 2.38 35.25
C GLU A 212 -46.37 2.04 36.66
N GLU A 213 -45.09 2.32 36.92
CA GLU A 213 -44.54 2.29 38.28
C GLU A 213 -44.45 3.73 38.78
N LYS A 214 -45.16 4.03 39.88
CA LYS A 214 -45.01 5.32 40.57
C LYS A 214 -43.94 5.17 41.65
N LYS A 215 -42.83 5.89 41.50
CA LYS A 215 -41.82 6.01 42.55
C LYS A 215 -42.02 7.33 43.28
N VAL A 216 -42.25 7.25 44.59
CA VAL A 216 -42.32 8.42 45.46
C VAL A 216 -40.92 8.63 46.05
N HIS A 217 -40.36 9.81 45.83
CA HIS A 217 -39.06 10.20 46.39
C HIS A 217 -39.23 10.81 47.79
N ASP A 218 -38.17 10.77 48.60
CA ASP A 218 -38.17 11.21 50.00
C ASP A 218 -38.51 12.70 50.19
N ASN A 219 -38.46 13.50 49.12
CA ASN A 219 -38.87 14.91 49.09
C ASN A 219 -40.37 15.11 48.74
N GLY A 220 -41.16 14.04 48.68
CA GLY A 220 -42.60 14.07 48.35
C GLY A 220 -42.91 14.16 46.86
N SER A 221 -41.91 14.26 45.98
CA SER A 221 -42.13 14.27 44.53
C SER A 221 -42.42 12.85 44.00
N VAL A 222 -43.46 12.73 43.17
CA VAL A 222 -43.85 11.45 42.56
C VAL A 222 -43.41 11.42 41.11
N THR A 223 -42.52 10.49 40.77
CA THR A 223 -42.13 10.25 39.37
C THR A 223 -42.87 9.02 38.85
N THR A 224 -43.68 9.20 37.81
CA THR A 224 -44.36 8.09 37.12
C THR A 224 -43.46 7.58 36.01
N ILE A 225 -43.01 6.33 36.12
CA ILE A 225 -42.19 5.66 35.13
C ILE A 225 -43.08 4.74 34.29
N THR A 226 -43.32 5.12 33.03
CA THR A 226 -44.04 4.27 32.08
C THR A 226 -43.07 3.27 31.43
N LYS A 227 -43.15 2.00 31.83
CA LYS A 227 -42.41 0.90 31.20
C LYS A 227 -43.29 0.25 30.13
N ILE A 228 -42.88 0.31 28.87
CA ILE A 228 -43.57 -0.39 27.78
C ILE A 228 -42.94 -1.77 27.65
N ARG A 229 -43.69 -2.82 28.00
CA ARG A 229 -43.26 -4.21 27.78
C ARG A 229 -43.92 -4.78 26.55
N THR A 230 -43.12 -5.37 25.67
CA THR A 230 -43.62 -6.12 24.51
C THR A 230 -44.01 -7.52 24.96
N ARG A 231 -45.28 -7.89 24.83
CA ARG A 231 -45.79 -9.25 25.00
C ARG A 231 -46.05 -9.84 23.62
N ARG A 232 -45.56 -11.05 23.39
CA ARG A 232 -45.72 -11.79 22.14
C ARG A 232 -46.60 -13.00 22.42
N GLU A 233 -47.70 -13.12 21.69
CA GLU A 233 -48.64 -14.23 21.77
C GLU A 233 -48.78 -14.86 20.39
N VAL A 234 -49.02 -16.16 20.34
CA VAL A 234 -49.25 -16.88 19.08
C VAL A 234 -50.76 -16.89 18.82
N SER A 235 -51.17 -16.61 17.59
CA SER A 235 -52.55 -16.83 17.16
C SER A 235 -52.58 -17.62 15.86
N VAL A 236 -53.51 -18.54 15.75
CA VAL A 236 -53.69 -19.38 14.58
C VAL A 236 -55.07 -19.11 13.98
N LYS A 237 -55.12 -18.69 12.72
CA LYS A 237 -56.36 -18.63 11.94
C LYS A 237 -56.54 -19.96 11.22
N VAL A 238 -57.74 -20.51 11.28
CA VAL A 238 -58.11 -21.78 10.66
C VAL A 238 -59.35 -21.57 9.80
N ILE A 239 -59.34 -22.08 8.57
CA ILE A 239 -60.52 -22.17 7.71
C ILE A 239 -60.88 -23.65 7.58
N THR A 240 -62.08 -24.03 7.99
CA THR A 240 -62.56 -25.42 7.90
C THR A 240 -63.08 -25.76 6.49
N PRO A 241 -63.28 -27.05 6.14
CA PRO A 241 -63.84 -27.43 4.84
C PRO A 241 -65.22 -26.82 4.59
N GLN A 242 -65.97 -26.56 5.66
CA GLN A 242 -67.30 -25.94 5.60
C GLN A 242 -67.24 -24.40 5.45
N GLY A 243 -66.04 -23.83 5.25
CA GLY A 243 -65.83 -22.39 5.08
C GLY A 243 -65.88 -21.59 6.39
N LYS A 244 -65.89 -22.25 7.55
CA LYS A 244 -65.91 -21.55 8.85
C LYS A 244 -64.52 -21.02 9.19
N ILE A 245 -64.43 -19.73 9.50
CA ILE A 245 -63.18 -19.09 9.93
C ILE A 245 -63.13 -19.08 11.46
N LEU A 246 -62.08 -19.67 12.02
CA LEU A 246 -61.80 -19.72 13.44
C LEU A 246 -60.49 -19.00 13.73
N LYS A 247 -60.43 -18.31 14.89
CA LYS A 247 -59.21 -17.72 15.42
C LYS A 247 -58.93 -18.35 16.77
N LEU A 248 -57.82 -19.08 16.85
CA LEU A 248 -57.28 -19.66 18.07
C LEU A 248 -56.22 -18.69 18.61
N VAL A 249 -56.27 -18.41 19.92
CA VAL A 249 -55.34 -17.55 20.66
C VAL A 249 -54.96 -18.27 21.94
#